data_AF-A0A7Y4QMY9-F1
#
_entry.id   AF-A0A7Y4QMY9-F1
#
_cell.length_a   1.000
_cell.length_b   1.000
_cell.length_c   1.000
_cell.angle_alpha   90.00
_cell.angle_beta   90.00
_cell.angle_gamma   90.00
#
_symmetry.space_group_name_H-M   'P 1'
#
loop_
_entity.id
_entity.type
_entity.pdbx_description
1 polymer ?
#
loop_
_entity_poly.entity_id
_entity_poly.type
_entity_poly.pdbx_seq_one_letter_code
_entity_poly.pdbx_strand_id
1 'polypeptide(L)'
;MNDGFFCVDMRGYPTPSLATMPDLPASFHGNAAGIAFADGHSEIHKWKDPRTMPPVRKTGPPVVSQANNPDVIWLWEHTTTKNR
;
A
#
# COMPACT_ATOMS: atom_id res chain seq x y z
N MET A 1 -9.36 2.26 -2.30
CA MET A 1 -9.47 3.19 -3.43
C MET A 1 -10.89 3.72 -3.48
N ASN A 2 -11.06 4.98 -3.11
CA ASN A 2 -12.33 5.69 -3.19
C ASN A 2 -12.34 6.78 -4.29
N ASP A 3 -11.17 7.21 -4.77
CA ASP A 3 -11.02 8.40 -5.63
C ASP A 3 -10.57 8.11 -7.07
N GLY A 4 -10.63 6.84 -7.51
CA GLY A 4 -10.30 6.43 -8.89
C GLY A 4 -8.82 6.28 -9.21
N PHE A 5 -7.93 6.52 -8.23
CA PHE A 5 -6.50 6.26 -8.33
C PHE A 5 -5.96 5.63 -7.03
N PHE A 6 -4.73 5.13 -7.10
CA PHE A 6 -3.97 4.65 -5.96
C PHE A 6 -2.76 5.56 -5.76
N CYS A 7 -2.50 5.99 -4.53
CA CYS A 7 -1.39 6.87 -4.18
C CYS A 7 -0.51 6.23 -3.12
N VAL A 8 0.80 6.30 -3.32
CA VAL A 8 1.80 5.97 -2.31
C VAL A 8 2.27 7.28 -1.69
N ASP A 9 1.99 7.46 -0.39
CA ASP A 9 2.42 8.65 0.35
C ASP A 9 3.88 8.52 0.80
N MET A 10 4.78 9.25 0.14
CA MET A 10 6.22 9.21 0.42
C MET A 10 6.67 10.15 1.55
N ARG A 11 5.79 10.96 2.15
CA ARG A 11 6.18 12.00 3.13
C ARG A 11 6.86 11.45 4.38
N GLY A 12 6.51 10.22 4.78
CA GLY A 12 7.11 9.53 5.92
C GLY A 12 8.42 8.82 5.61
N TYR A 13 8.79 8.63 4.34
CA TYR A 13 9.98 7.88 3.96
C TYR A 13 11.27 8.56 4.44
N PRO A 14 12.28 7.83 4.96
CA PRO A 14 12.32 6.38 5.18
C PRO A 14 11.93 5.96 6.62
N THR A 15 11.18 6.77 7.37
CA THR A 15 10.86 6.52 8.79
C THR A 15 9.61 5.63 8.94
N PRO A 16 9.72 4.34 9.29
CA PRO A 16 8.58 3.41 9.24
C PRO A 16 7.43 3.78 10.18
N SER A 17 7.71 4.42 11.30
CA SER A 17 6.69 4.87 12.25
C SER A 17 5.79 5.99 11.70
N LEU A 18 6.23 6.67 10.62
CA LEU A 18 5.47 7.71 9.92
C LEU A 18 4.71 7.17 8.70
N ALA A 19 4.68 5.86 8.50
CA ALA A 19 3.96 5.24 7.40
C ALA A 19 2.45 5.56 7.44
N THR A 20 1.92 5.92 6.28
CA THR A 20 0.51 6.26 6.04
C THR A 20 0.03 5.52 4.79
N MET A 21 -1.26 5.22 4.75
CA MET A 21 -1.91 4.61 3.58
C MET A 21 -3.19 5.40 3.30
N PRO A 22 -3.19 6.29 2.28
CA PRO A 22 -4.38 7.09 1.94
C PRO A 22 -5.58 6.22 1.54
N ASP A 23 -5.29 5.16 0.79
CA ASP A 23 -6.27 4.23 0.25
C ASP A 23 -5.87 2.80 0.50
N LEU A 24 -6.83 1.98 0.94
CA LEU A 24 -6.61 0.54 1.01
C LEU A 24 -6.86 -0.12 -0.35
N PRO A 25 -6.04 -1.12 -0.73
CA PRO A 25 -6.34 -2.00 -1.85
C PRO A 25 -7.60 -2.85 -1.59
N ALA A 26 -8.14 -3.43 -2.65
CA ALA A 26 -9.37 -4.22 -2.59
C ALA A 26 -9.13 -5.64 -2.03
N SER A 27 -9.68 -5.97 -0.85
CA SER A 27 -9.42 -7.23 -0.14
C SER A 27 -9.90 -8.53 -0.81
N PHE A 28 -10.62 -8.45 -1.92
CA PHE A 28 -11.19 -9.61 -2.63
C PHE A 28 -10.29 -10.20 -3.74
N HIS A 29 -9.06 -9.71 -3.92
CA HIS A 29 -8.08 -10.23 -4.90
C HIS A 29 -7.05 -11.19 -4.26
N GLY A 30 -7.49 -12.14 -3.43
CA GLY A 30 -6.58 -13.13 -2.82
C GLY A 30 -5.49 -12.51 -1.92
N ASN A 31 -5.77 -11.36 -1.32
CA ASN A 31 -4.81 -10.55 -0.56
C ASN A 31 -3.56 -10.16 -1.36
N ALA A 32 -3.68 -9.93 -2.67
CA ALA A 32 -2.57 -9.50 -3.53
C ALA A 32 -2.99 -8.38 -4.50
N ALA A 33 -2.01 -7.75 -5.12
CA ALA A 33 -2.19 -6.81 -6.22
C ALA A 33 -1.13 -7.06 -7.31
N GLY A 34 -1.54 -6.94 -8.58
CA GLY A 34 -0.61 -6.79 -9.69
C GLY A 34 -0.23 -5.31 -9.81
N ILE A 35 1.06 -5.02 -9.79
CA ILE A 35 1.62 -3.67 -9.80
C ILE A 35 2.55 -3.56 -11.00
N ALA A 36 2.34 -2.55 -11.84
CA ALA A 36 3.20 -2.23 -12.96
C ALA A 36 3.97 -0.93 -12.68
N PHE A 37 5.24 -0.90 -13.06
CA PHE A 37 6.16 0.20 -12.80
C PHE A 37 6.47 0.97 -14.09
N ALA A 38 6.88 2.23 -13.94
CA ALA A 38 7.13 3.13 -15.07
C ALA A 38 8.33 2.71 -15.95
N ASP A 39 9.20 1.85 -15.44
CA ASP A 39 10.35 1.28 -16.16
C ASP A 39 9.99 0.01 -16.97
N GLY A 40 8.71 -0.39 -16.97
CA GLY A 40 8.20 -1.54 -17.71
C GLY A 40 8.14 -2.85 -16.92
N HIS A 41 8.60 -2.88 -15.66
CA HIS A 41 8.48 -4.07 -14.81
C HIS A 41 7.05 -4.24 -14.28
N SER A 42 6.73 -5.45 -13.86
CA SER A 42 5.48 -5.73 -13.16
C SER A 42 5.69 -6.85 -12.14
N GLU A 43 5.07 -6.70 -10.98
CA GLU A 43 5.16 -7.63 -9.88
C GLU A 43 3.78 -7.97 -9.33
N ILE A 44 3.60 -9.20 -8.86
CA ILE A 44 2.46 -9.57 -8.02
C ILE A 44 2.93 -9.51 -6.58
N HIS A 45 2.42 -8.54 -5.83
CA HIS A 45 2.71 -8.41 -4.41
C HIS A 45 1.56 -8.94 -3.57
N LYS A 46 1.86 -9.89 -2.68
CA LYS A 46 0.91 -10.37 -1.67
C LYS A 46 1.09 -9.54 -0.40
N TRP A 47 0.02 -8.88 0.03
CA TRP A 47 0.03 -8.04 1.21
C TRP A 47 0.28 -8.88 2.46
N LYS A 48 1.15 -8.35 3.33
CA LYS A 48 1.62 -9.05 4.52
C LYS A 48 0.92 -8.55 5.78
N ASP A 49 0.51 -7.30 5.81
CA ASP A 49 -0.12 -6.70 6.96
C ASP A 49 -1.65 -6.81 6.88
N PRO A 50 -2.33 -7.36 7.91
CA PRO A 50 -3.80 -7.42 7.94
C PRO A 50 -4.48 -6.06 7.83
N ARG A 51 -3.78 -4.97 8.18
CA ARG A 51 -4.28 -3.59 8.05
C ARG A 51 -4.39 -3.14 6.61
N THR A 52 -3.66 -3.77 5.69
CA THR A 52 -3.68 -3.46 4.26
C THR A 52 -4.91 -4.06 3.56
N MET A 53 -5.43 -5.18 4.08
CA MET A 53 -6.58 -5.90 3.51
C MET A 53 -7.66 -6.20 4.57
N PRO A 54 -8.25 -5.18 5.20
CA PRO A 54 -9.31 -5.44 6.16
C PRO A 54 -10.56 -6.01 5.47
N PRO A 55 -11.43 -6.71 6.22
CA PRO A 55 -12.70 -7.19 5.69
C PRO A 55 -13.52 -6.06 5.07
N VAL A 56 -14.10 -6.30 3.90
CA VAL A 56 -14.96 -5.33 3.20
C VAL A 56 -16.18 -5.01 4.06
N ARG A 57 -16.44 -3.73 4.30
CA ARG A 57 -17.62 -3.22 5.02
C ARG A 57 -18.35 -2.19 4.17
N LYS A 58 -19.69 -2.11 4.32
CA LYS A 58 -20.53 -1.11 3.64
C LYS A 58 -20.30 0.32 4.16
N THR A 59 -19.61 0.47 5.29
CA THR A 59 -19.34 1.74 5.97
C THR A 59 -17.99 2.36 5.59
N GLY A 60 -17.27 1.79 4.62
CA GLY A 60 -15.92 2.20 4.24
C GLY A 60 -14.81 1.48 5.02
N PRO A 61 -13.54 1.73 4.66
CA PRO A 61 -12.39 1.10 5.30
C PRO A 61 -12.20 1.61 6.74
N PRO A 62 -11.65 0.79 7.64
CA PRO A 62 -11.31 1.23 8.99
C PRO A 62 -10.16 2.24 8.95
N VAL A 63 -10.28 3.32 9.74
CA VAL A 63 -9.18 4.27 9.96
C VAL A 63 -8.29 3.72 11.06
N VAL A 64 -7.16 3.14 10.67
CA VAL A 64 -6.18 2.55 11.60
C VAL A 64 -4.79 3.06 11.28
N SER A 65 -3.98 3.21 12.34
CA SER A 65 -2.58 3.61 12.20
C SER A 65 -1.81 2.63 11.31
N GLN A 66 -1.04 3.19 10.37
CA GLN A 66 -0.20 2.45 9.44
C GLN A 66 1.27 2.46 9.86
N ALA A 67 1.57 2.94 11.08
CA ALA A 67 2.92 2.91 11.62
C ALA A 67 3.52 1.51 11.51
N ASN A 68 4.74 1.44 10.96
CA ASN A 68 5.50 0.22 10.71
C ASN A 68 4.78 -0.82 9.84
N ASN A 69 3.87 -0.41 8.95
CA ASN A 69 3.24 -1.34 8.01
C ASN A 69 4.26 -1.78 6.94
N PRO A 70 4.65 -3.06 6.87
CA PRO A 70 5.63 -3.57 5.90
C PRO A 70 5.17 -3.43 4.44
N ASP A 71 3.87 -3.38 4.17
CA ASP A 71 3.34 -3.18 2.83
C ASP A 71 3.53 -1.73 2.34
N VAL A 72 3.42 -0.75 3.24
CA VAL A 72 3.73 0.66 2.92
C VAL A 72 5.23 0.82 2.66
N ILE A 73 6.06 0.19 3.49
CA ILE A 73 7.52 0.23 3.35
C ILE A 73 7.94 -0.44 2.02
N TRP A 74 7.33 -1.57 1.68
CA TRP A 74 7.57 -2.23 0.39
C TRP A 74 7.18 -1.31 -0.77
N LEU A 75 6.01 -0.66 -0.71
CA LEU A 75 5.60 0.31 -1.73
C LEU A 75 6.57 1.49 -1.85
N TRP A 76 7.08 2.00 -0.73
CA TRP A 76 8.12 3.02 -0.75
C TRP A 76 9.33 2.54 -1.53
N GLU A 77 9.90 1.40 -1.13
CA GLU A 77 11.12 0.84 -1.74
C GLU A 77 10.99 0.56 -3.24
N HIS A 78 9.78 0.25 -3.75
CA HIS A 78 9.57 -0.17 -5.14
C HIS A 78 9.00 0.94 -6.06
N THR A 79 8.66 2.12 -5.56
CA THR A 79 8.05 3.18 -6.39
C THR A 79 8.94 4.40 -6.58
N THR A 80 9.14 5.21 -5.54
CA THR A 80 9.82 6.52 -5.64
C THR A 80 10.90 6.64 -4.59
N THR A 81 11.91 5.77 -4.67
CA THR A 81 13.12 5.88 -3.85
C THR A 81 14.35 5.90 -4.74
N LYS A 82 15.46 6.41 -4.21
CA LYS A 82 16.75 6.26 -4.89
C LYS A 82 17.11 4.78 -4.85
N ASN A 83 17.39 4.19 -6.01
CA ASN A 83 18.09 2.91 -6.08
C ASN A 83 19.33 3.00 -5.18
N ARG A 84 19.52 2.00 -4.32
CA ARG A 84 20.71 1.88 -3.46
C ARG A 84 21.98 1.78 -4.29
#